data_AF-A0A7W1AKT4-F1
#
_entry.id   AF-A0A7W1AKT4-F1
#
_cell.length_a   1.000
_cell.length_b   1.000
_cell.length_c   1.000
_cell.angle_alpha   90.00
_cell.angle_beta   90.00
_cell.angle_gamma   90.00
#
_symmetry.space_group_name_H-M   'P 1'
#
loop_
_entity.id
_entity.type
_entity.pdbx_description
1 polymer ?
#
loop_
_entity_poly.entity_id
_entity_poly.type
_entity_poly.pdbx_seq_one_letter_code
_entity_poly.pdbx_strand_id
1 'polypeptide(L)'
;LRIITKHPGAFIVHRMRVFRDALGASERDPAASVWHGDPFPESTTIQKHWVKAVLSIRKTFIFRVWIYFVLSLALIAMCRSRLPLAILLSGLTCELSLLAAAPSPDYRYSHWLVACTVVAGIIVFIERYRARDVGKPIRDAVTSSPASV
;
A
#
# COMPACT_ATOMS: atom_id res chain seq x y z
N LEU A 1 2.93 -29.50 -16.93
CA LEU A 1 3.42 -28.57 -17.97
C LEU A 1 2.62 -28.61 -19.29
N ARG A 2 2.15 -29.77 -19.81
CA ARG A 2 1.39 -29.87 -21.07
C ARG A 2 0.06 -29.07 -21.17
N ILE A 3 -0.58 -28.74 -20.04
CA ILE A 3 -1.84 -27.96 -20.04
C ILE A 3 -1.57 -26.47 -20.29
N ILE A 4 -0.45 -25.94 -19.80
CA ILE A 4 -0.10 -24.51 -19.90
C ILE A 4 0.28 -24.16 -21.35
N THR A 5 1.02 -25.03 -22.02
CA THR A 5 1.45 -24.82 -23.42
C THR A 5 0.30 -24.93 -24.42
N LYS A 6 -0.77 -25.67 -24.09
CA LYS A 6 -1.95 -25.82 -24.97
C LYS A 6 -2.91 -24.63 -24.87
N HIS A 7 -2.93 -23.92 -23.75
CA HIS A 7 -3.85 -22.79 -23.52
C HIS A 7 -3.16 -21.64 -22.78
N PRO A 8 -2.16 -20.97 -23.38
CA PRO A 8 -1.42 -19.89 -22.72
C PRO A 8 -2.33 -18.72 -22.31
N GLY A 9 -3.36 -18.41 -23.11
CA GLY A 9 -4.36 -17.39 -22.79
C GLY A 9 -5.17 -17.72 -21.53
N ALA A 10 -5.59 -18.98 -21.36
CA ALA A 10 -6.33 -19.40 -20.16
C ALA A 10 -5.46 -19.29 -18.90
N PHE A 11 -4.16 -19.56 -19.01
CA PHE A 11 -3.21 -19.37 -17.91
C PHE A 11 -3.07 -17.88 -17.53
N ILE A 12 -2.89 -16.98 -18.50
CA ILE A 12 -2.79 -15.53 -18.24
C ILE A 12 -4.08 -15.00 -17.59
N VAL A 13 -5.25 -15.36 -18.13
CA VAL A 13 -6.55 -14.95 -17.55
C VAL A 13 -6.71 -15.46 -16.12
N HIS A 14 -6.31 -16.71 -15.85
CA HIS A 14 -6.32 -17.26 -14.51
C HIS A 14 -5.38 -16.47 -13.57
N ARG A 15 -4.14 -16.18 -13.99
CA ARG A 15 -3.18 -15.41 -13.19
C ARG A 15 -3.65 -13.99 -12.91
N MET A 16 -4.20 -13.30 -13.90
CA MET A 16 -4.79 -11.97 -13.71
C MET A 16 -5.98 -11.98 -12.76
N ARG A 17 -6.81 -13.04 -12.78
CA ARG A 17 -7.91 -13.20 -11.82
C ARG A 17 -7.40 -13.41 -10.40
N VAL A 18 -6.39 -14.28 -10.22
CA VAL A 18 -5.76 -14.51 -8.92
C VAL A 18 -5.12 -13.23 -8.38
N PHE A 19 -4.43 -12.47 -9.24
CA PHE A 19 -3.84 -11.18 -8.86
C PHE A 19 -4.89 -10.13 -8.46
N ARG A 20 -5.98 -10.04 -9.22
CA ARG A 20 -7.11 -9.15 -8.86
C ARG A 20 -7.73 -9.53 -7.52
N ASP A 21 -7.88 -10.83 -7.27
CA ASP A 21 -8.36 -11.34 -5.98
C ASP A 21 -7.35 -11.04 -4.85
N ALA A 22 -6.04 -11.18 -5.09
CA ALA A 22 -4.97 -10.85 -4.14
C ALA A 22 -4.94 -9.34 -3.78
N LEU A 23 -5.18 -8.46 -4.77
CA LEU A 23 -5.35 -7.03 -4.55
C LEU A 23 -6.62 -6.66 -3.76
N GLY A 24 -7.48 -7.62 -3.43
CA GLY A 24 -8.76 -7.34 -2.76
C GLY A 24 -9.71 -6.50 -3.61
N ALA A 25 -9.55 -6.54 -4.94
CA ALA A 25 -10.45 -5.91 -5.91
C ALA A 25 -11.65 -6.82 -6.29
N SER A 26 -11.86 -7.88 -5.51
CA SER A 26 -12.89 -8.89 -5.68
C SER A 26 -13.78 -8.90 -4.43
N GLU A 27 -15.02 -9.35 -4.55
CA GLU A 27 -15.96 -9.43 -3.41
C GLU A 27 -15.61 -10.56 -2.42
N ARG A 28 -14.63 -11.41 -2.76
CA ARG A 28 -14.13 -12.46 -1.88
C ARG A 28 -13.45 -11.84 -0.67
N ASP A 29 -13.86 -12.24 0.52
CA ASP A 29 -13.27 -11.79 1.78
C ASP A 29 -11.78 -12.18 1.83
N PRO A 30 -10.84 -11.23 1.67
CA PRO A 30 -9.41 -11.54 1.66
C PRO A 30 -8.90 -11.97 3.04
N ALA A 31 -9.70 -11.75 4.10
CA ALA A 31 -9.40 -12.22 5.45
C ALA A 31 -9.89 -13.66 5.69
N ALA A 32 -10.59 -14.27 4.72
CA ALA A 32 -11.02 -15.66 4.84
C ALA A 32 -9.81 -16.60 5.01
N SER A 33 -8.79 -16.52 4.16
CA SER A 33 -7.66 -17.46 4.17
C SER A 33 -6.80 -17.39 5.44
N VAL A 34 -6.67 -16.21 6.06
CA VAL A 34 -5.80 -15.99 7.23
C VAL A 34 -6.47 -16.41 8.54
N TRP A 35 -7.80 -16.36 8.61
CA TRP A 35 -8.57 -16.60 9.84
C TRP A 35 -9.60 -17.74 9.70
N HIS A 36 -9.49 -18.62 8.70
CA HIS A 36 -10.30 -19.85 8.56
C HIS A 36 -9.82 -20.97 9.50
N GLY A 37 -9.56 -20.64 10.75
CA GLY A 37 -9.23 -21.60 11.80
C GLY A 37 -9.73 -21.07 13.13
N ASP A 38 -10.18 -21.99 13.98
CA ASP A 38 -10.53 -21.68 15.37
C ASP A 38 -9.40 -20.86 16.01
N PRO A 39 -9.72 -19.87 16.86
CA PRO A 39 -8.70 -19.13 17.59
C PRO A 39 -7.78 -20.13 18.26
N PHE A 40 -6.46 -20.01 18.02
CA PHE A 40 -5.45 -20.89 18.60
C PHE A 40 -5.83 -21.22 20.06
N PRO A 41 -5.85 -22.50 20.45
CA PRO A 41 -6.37 -22.93 21.74
C PRO A 41 -5.70 -22.21 22.92
N GLU A 42 -4.47 -21.71 22.72
CA GLU A 42 -3.68 -20.97 23.71
C GLU A 42 -3.62 -19.44 23.49
N SER A 43 -4.62 -18.84 22.85
CA SER A 43 -4.65 -17.39 22.67
C SER A 43 -5.02 -16.65 23.97
N THR A 44 -4.19 -15.69 24.37
CA THR A 44 -4.44 -14.82 25.54
C THR A 44 -5.71 -13.98 25.35
N THR A 45 -6.37 -13.58 26.44
CA THR A 45 -7.59 -12.74 26.39
C THR A 45 -7.36 -11.44 25.60
N ILE A 46 -6.16 -10.86 25.72
CA ILE A 46 -5.75 -9.67 24.98
C ILE A 46 -5.71 -9.97 23.48
N GLN A 47 -5.07 -11.07 23.07
CA GLN A 47 -5.01 -11.50 21.67
C GLN A 47 -6.42 -11.71 21.09
N LYS A 48 -7.34 -12.33 21.83
CA LYS A 48 -8.74 -12.52 21.38
C LYS A 48 -9.46 -11.19 21.13
N HIS A 49 -9.28 -10.20 22.01
CA HIS A 49 -9.85 -8.87 21.82
C HIS A 49 -9.25 -8.15 20.61
N TRP A 50 -7.92 -8.22 20.44
CA TRP A 50 -7.25 -7.64 19.27
C TRP A 50 -7.71 -8.27 17.97
N VAL A 51 -7.79 -9.60 17.90
CA VAL A 51 -8.28 -10.32 16.71
C VAL A 51 -9.72 -9.91 16.42
N LYS A 52 -10.60 -9.87 17.42
CA LYS A 52 -11.99 -9.44 17.25
C LYS A 52 -12.09 -7.98 16.74
N ALA A 53 -11.27 -7.08 17.27
CA ALA A 53 -11.22 -5.69 16.82
C ALA A 53 -10.78 -5.59 15.35
N VAL A 54 -9.69 -6.26 14.98
CA VAL A 54 -9.20 -6.32 13.59
C VAL A 54 -10.24 -6.95 12.66
N LEU A 55 -10.89 -8.02 13.08
CA LEU A 55 -11.95 -8.67 12.31
C LEU A 55 -13.19 -7.79 12.13
N SER A 56 -13.49 -6.90 13.09
CA SER A 56 -14.58 -5.93 12.97
C SER A 56 -14.29 -4.89 11.87
N ILE A 57 -13.06 -4.40 11.82
CA ILE A 57 -12.65 -3.38 10.84
C ILE A 57 -12.22 -3.98 9.50
N ARG A 58 -12.04 -5.30 9.36
CA ARG A 58 -11.53 -5.95 8.13
C ARG A 58 -12.32 -5.63 6.86
N LYS A 59 -13.62 -5.36 7.00
CA LYS A 59 -14.52 -5.05 5.86
C LYS A 59 -14.40 -3.59 5.39
N THR A 60 -13.68 -2.75 6.14
CA THR A 60 -13.48 -1.35 5.77
C THR A 60 -12.53 -1.23 4.56
N PHE A 61 -12.65 -0.12 3.84
CA PHE A 61 -11.84 0.15 2.66
C PHE A 61 -10.33 0.14 2.94
N ILE A 62 -9.90 0.41 4.19
CA ILE A 62 -8.48 0.45 4.57
C ILE A 62 -7.77 -0.90 4.45
N PHE A 63 -8.49 -2.02 4.42
CA PHE A 63 -7.91 -3.35 4.22
C PHE A 63 -7.92 -3.79 2.75
N ARG A 64 -8.39 -2.94 1.84
CA ARG A 64 -8.38 -3.23 0.40
C ARG A 64 -7.06 -2.79 -0.22
N VAL A 65 -6.21 -3.76 -0.54
CA VAL A 65 -4.86 -3.54 -1.09
C VAL A 65 -4.86 -2.70 -2.37
N TRP A 66 -5.86 -2.86 -3.23
CA TRP A 66 -5.96 -2.11 -4.49
C TRP A 66 -5.92 -0.60 -4.30
N ILE A 67 -6.38 -0.07 -3.16
CA ILE A 67 -6.32 1.36 -2.85
C ILE A 67 -4.87 1.81 -2.72
N TYR A 68 -4.04 1.03 -2.03
CA TYR A 68 -2.60 1.31 -1.89
C TYR A 68 -1.88 1.15 -3.22
N PHE A 69 -2.28 0.16 -4.03
CA PHE A 69 -1.76 0.01 -5.38
C PHE A 69 -2.03 1.26 -6.23
N VAL A 70 -3.28 1.73 -6.31
CA VAL A 70 -3.62 2.96 -7.04
C VAL A 70 -2.91 4.18 -6.44
N LEU A 71 -2.87 4.28 -5.10
CA LEU A 71 -2.21 5.38 -4.41
C LEU A 71 -0.70 5.40 -4.69
N SER A 72 -0.03 4.25 -4.75
CA SER A 72 1.38 4.16 -5.09
C SER A 72 1.66 4.66 -6.50
N LEU A 73 0.81 4.32 -7.49
CA LEU A 73 0.92 4.84 -8.85
C LEU A 73 0.72 6.36 -8.89
N ALA A 74 -0.26 6.88 -8.15
CA ALA A 74 -0.48 8.32 -8.03
C ALA A 74 0.71 9.04 -7.39
N LEU A 75 1.29 8.47 -6.32
CA LEU A 75 2.46 9.03 -5.65
C LEU A 75 3.70 9.01 -6.54
N ILE A 76 3.90 7.99 -7.38
CA ILE A 76 5.02 7.96 -8.35
C ILE A 76 4.98 9.18 -9.26
N ALA A 77 3.80 9.54 -9.78
CA ALA A 77 3.66 10.74 -10.62
C ALA A 77 3.93 12.05 -9.85
N MET A 78 3.84 12.03 -8.52
CA MET A 78 4.09 13.18 -7.65
C MET A 78 5.51 13.23 -7.09
N CYS A 79 6.28 12.15 -7.19
CA CYS A 79 7.65 12.05 -6.69
C CYS A 79 8.59 12.94 -7.51
N ARG A 80 9.40 13.75 -6.82
CA ARG A 80 10.51 14.50 -7.44
C ARG A 80 11.87 13.95 -7.06
N SER A 81 11.97 13.29 -5.91
CA SER A 81 13.20 12.67 -5.43
C SER A 81 13.24 11.18 -5.75
N ARG A 82 14.46 10.64 -5.88
CA ARG A 82 14.71 9.23 -6.23
C ARG A 82 14.36 8.26 -5.10
N LEU A 83 14.37 8.73 -3.85
CA LEU A 83 14.14 7.92 -2.66
C LEU A 83 12.69 7.38 -2.56
N PRO A 84 11.63 8.22 -2.52
CA PRO A 84 10.25 7.73 -2.47
C PRO A 84 9.90 6.95 -3.74
N LEU A 85 10.48 7.31 -4.89
CA LEU A 85 10.33 6.56 -6.13
C LEU A 85 10.90 5.14 -6.00
N ALA A 86 12.11 4.98 -5.47
CA ALA A 86 12.72 3.66 -5.24
C ALA A 86 11.91 2.81 -4.26
N ILE A 87 11.36 3.42 -3.20
CA ILE A 87 10.50 2.73 -2.23
C ILE A 87 9.21 2.24 -2.90
N LEU A 88 8.53 3.11 -3.66
CA LEU A 88 7.29 2.74 -4.37
C LEU A 88 7.54 1.66 -5.42
N LEU A 89 8.62 1.77 -6.20
CA LEU A 89 8.99 0.75 -7.17
C LEU A 89 9.36 -0.58 -6.51
N SER A 90 10.00 -0.58 -5.35
CA SER A 90 10.27 -1.80 -4.57
C SER A 90 8.98 -2.49 -4.17
N GLY A 91 8.05 -1.77 -3.56
CA GLY A 91 6.73 -2.30 -3.19
C GLY A 91 5.95 -2.83 -4.39
N LEU A 92 5.90 -2.08 -5.49
CA LEU A 92 5.24 -2.50 -6.72
C LEU A 92 5.88 -3.72 -7.34
N THR A 93 7.21 -3.79 -7.42
CA THR A 93 7.90 -4.95 -8.01
C THR A 93 7.67 -6.21 -7.19
N CYS A 94 7.67 -6.09 -5.85
CA CYS A 94 7.27 -7.19 -4.97
C CYS A 94 5.82 -7.62 -5.25
N GLU A 95 4.88 -6.68 -5.38
CA GLU A 95 3.49 -7.02 -5.68
C GLU A 95 3.34 -7.67 -7.07
N LEU A 96 4.02 -7.13 -8.08
CA LEU A 96 4.03 -7.69 -9.44
C LEU A 96 4.65 -9.09 -9.48
N SER A 97 5.63 -9.38 -8.62
CA SER A 97 6.19 -10.73 -8.52
C SER A 97 5.15 -11.78 -8.11
N LEU A 98 4.08 -11.36 -7.40
CA LEU A 98 2.98 -12.24 -7.01
C LEU A 98 2.15 -12.72 -8.22
N LEU A 99 2.15 -12.00 -9.35
CA LEU A 99 1.54 -12.50 -10.60
C LEU A 99 2.14 -13.85 -11.02
N ALA A 100 3.44 -14.03 -10.81
CA ALA A 100 4.14 -15.26 -11.14
C ALA A 100 4.17 -16.23 -9.95
N ALA A 101 4.45 -15.73 -8.76
CA ALA A 101 4.82 -16.53 -7.59
C ALA A 101 3.65 -16.91 -6.68
N ALA A 102 2.54 -16.16 -6.67
CA ALA A 102 1.49 -16.39 -5.67
C ALA A 102 0.77 -17.74 -5.90
N PRO A 103 0.72 -18.62 -4.89
CA PRO A 103 -0.08 -19.84 -4.92
C PRO A 103 -1.55 -19.57 -4.57
N SER A 104 -1.81 -18.56 -3.74
CA SER A 104 -3.13 -18.18 -3.24
C SER A 104 -3.23 -16.66 -3.02
N PRO A 105 -4.45 -16.07 -3.12
CA PRO A 105 -4.69 -14.68 -2.76
C PRO A 105 -4.73 -14.53 -1.24
N ASP A 106 -3.62 -14.07 -0.65
CA ASP A 106 -3.49 -13.79 0.77
C ASP A 106 -3.04 -12.35 1.01
N TYR A 107 -3.75 -11.62 1.89
CA TYR A 107 -3.40 -10.24 2.28
C TYR A 107 -1.96 -10.12 2.83
N ARG A 108 -1.45 -11.22 3.40
CA ARG A 108 -0.09 -11.31 3.94
C ARG A 108 0.99 -11.05 2.92
N TYR A 109 0.73 -11.14 1.62
CA TYR A 109 1.76 -10.85 0.63
C TYR A 109 1.86 -9.34 0.32
N SER A 110 0.78 -8.59 0.49
CA SER A 110 0.71 -7.19 0.08
C SER A 110 1.06 -6.18 1.18
N HIS A 111 1.35 -6.62 2.40
CA HIS A 111 1.74 -5.72 3.51
C HIS A 111 2.98 -4.87 3.17
N TRP A 112 3.90 -5.40 2.35
CA TRP A 112 5.08 -4.66 1.92
C TRP A 112 4.74 -3.47 1.02
N LEU A 113 3.81 -3.65 0.07
CA LEU A 113 3.31 -2.56 -0.75
C LEU A 113 2.64 -1.48 0.10
N VAL A 114 1.82 -1.88 1.08
CA VAL A 114 1.15 -0.97 2.01
C VAL A 114 2.18 -0.13 2.77
N ALA A 115 3.20 -0.77 3.35
CA ALA A 115 4.26 -0.07 4.08
C ALA A 115 5.02 0.91 3.18
N CYS A 116 5.43 0.48 1.98
CA CYS A 116 6.11 1.34 1.01
C CYS A 116 5.27 2.55 0.63
N THR A 117 3.98 2.35 0.39
CA THR A 117 3.05 3.43 -0.02
C THR A 117 2.88 4.46 1.09
N VAL A 118 2.72 4.03 2.34
CA VAL A 118 2.57 4.93 3.49
C VAL A 118 3.85 5.73 3.73
N VAL A 119 5.01 5.06 3.76
CA VAL A 119 6.30 5.72 3.99
C VAL A 119 6.62 6.72 2.87
N ALA A 120 6.48 6.31 1.61
CA ALA A 120 6.72 7.21 0.49
C ALA A 120 5.71 8.37 0.46
N GLY A 121 4.45 8.14 0.83
CA GLY A 121 3.44 9.19 0.96
C GLY A 121 3.84 10.26 1.99
N ILE A 122 4.36 9.85 3.15
CA ILE A 122 4.87 10.78 4.17
C ILE A 122 6.04 11.60 3.62
N ILE A 123 7.01 10.95 2.96
CA ILE A 123 8.19 11.63 2.38
C ILE A 123 7.75 12.67 1.34
N VAL A 124 6.90 12.28 0.38
CA VAL A 124 6.38 13.17 -0.66
C VAL A 124 5.61 14.34 -0.06
N PHE A 125 4.83 14.11 1.00
CA PHE A 125 4.10 15.16 1.68
C PHE A 125 5.03 16.17 2.37
N ILE A 126 6.05 15.68 3.09
CA ILE A 126 7.06 16.53 3.75
C ILE A 126 7.84 17.35 2.72
N GLU A 127 8.26 16.74 1.61
CA GLU A 127 8.97 17.43 0.53
C GLU A 127 8.12 18.55 -0.08
N ARG A 128 6.83 18.30 -0.30
CA ARG A 128 5.90 19.33 -0.81
C ARG A 128 5.65 20.44 0.19
N TYR A 129 5.54 20.12 1.48
CA TYR A 129 5.36 21.12 2.52
C TYR A 129 6.58 22.05 2.61
N ARG A 130 7.79 21.47 2.65
CA ARG A 130 9.05 22.23 2.65
C ARG A 130 9.22 23.11 1.41
N ALA A 131 8.85 22.61 0.23
CA ALA A 131 8.91 23.40 -1.00
C ALA A 131 7.99 24.64 -0.99
N ARG A 132 6.90 24.62 -0.20
CA ARG A 132 6.01 25.78 -0.03
C ARG A 132 6.59 26.82 0.92
N ASP A 133 7.24 26.39 2.00
CA ASP A 133 7.81 27.31 3.00
C ASP A 133 9.00 28.12 2.46
N VAL A 134 9.83 27.53 1.59
CA VAL A 134 10.95 28.23 0.93
C VAL A 134 10.46 29.37 0.00
N GLY A 135 9.22 29.30 -0.48
CA GLY A 135 8.61 30.32 -1.33
C GLY A 135 8.00 31.51 -0.58
N LYS A 136 8.03 31.54 0.76
CA LYS A 136 7.50 32.66 1.54
C LYS A 136 8.57 33.77 1.55
N PRO A 137 8.39 34.88 0.81
CA PRO A 137 9.41 35.91 0.74
C PRO A 137 9.61 36.52 2.13
N ILE A 138 10.87 36.81 2.46
CA ILE A 138 11.32 37.61 3.62
C ILE A 138 10.81 39.05 3.43
N ARG A 139 9.49 39.24 3.39
CA ARG A 139 8.84 40.55 3.27
C ARG A 139 8.62 41.20 4.63
N ASP A 140 8.79 40.44 5.72
CA ASP A 140 8.52 40.90 7.08
C ASP A 140 9.77 41.42 7.82
N ALA A 141 10.98 41.29 7.24
CA ALA A 141 12.22 41.71 7.90
C ALA A 141 12.75 43.10 7.49
N VAL A 142 12.13 43.77 6.50
CA VAL A 142 12.63 45.06 5.97
C VAL A 142 11.79 46.26 6.45
N THR A 143 10.61 46.06 7.04
CA THR A 143 9.72 47.16 7.45
C THR A 143 9.87 47.63 8.90
N SER A 144 10.82 47.10 9.68
CA SER A 144 11.05 47.51 11.07
C SER A 144 12.42 48.18 11.29
N SER A 145 12.79 49.11 10.42
CA SER A 145 13.81 50.12 10.75
C SER A 145 13.13 51.48 10.94
N PRO A 146 12.63 51.79 12.16
CA PRO A 146 12.27 53.16 12.47
C PRO A 146 13.54 54.01 12.48
N ALA A 147 13.56 55.00 11.59
CA ALA A 147 14.62 55.98 11.44
C ALA A 147 14.94 56.65 12.79
N SER A 148 16.21 56.60 13.16
CA SER A 148 16.80 57.48 14.17
C SER A 148 16.88 58.91 13.59
N VAL A 149 16.08 59.82 14.15
CA VAL A 149 16.28 61.28 14.09
C VAL A 149 16.00 61.84 15.47
#